data_AF-A0A392MYQ0-F1
#
_entry.id   AF-A0A392MYQ0-F1
#
_cell.length_a   1.000
_cell.length_b   1.000
_cell.length_c   1.000
_cell.angle_alpha   90.00
_cell.angle_beta   90.00
_cell.angle_gamma   90.00
#
_symmetry.space_group_name_H-M   'P 1'
#
loop_
_entity.id
_entity.type
_entity.pdbx_description
1 polymer ?
#
loop_
_entity_poly.entity_id
_entity_poly.type
_entity_poly.pdbx_seq_one_letter_code
_entity_poly.pdbx_strand_id
1 'polypeptide(L)'
;MNVFLPIIKARQEKIKNKINISDGDEDKEDFEAYVDTLFDLKLPDSGNKLNDEELVSLCSEFLLGGTDTTATTLLWVMANLVKNQNIQEKLYDEIKEVVKHNEEIEEEHLQRMPYLKAVVLETFRRHPPGHFILPRAVIQETIMDGYKIPKNAMINFPVAELGWDPNVWENPMEFKPERFLSGEDVNFDLKG
;
A
#
# COMPACT_ATOMS: atom_id res chain seq x y z
N MET A 1 -17.81 18.50 7.57
CA MET A 1 -19.03 17.72 7.22
C MET A 1 -18.64 16.26 7.37
N ASN A 2 -19.13 15.56 8.39
CA ASN A 2 -18.68 14.19 8.70
C ASN A 2 -19.43 13.20 7.79
N VAL A 3 -18.89 12.98 6.58
CA VAL A 3 -19.48 12.09 5.56
C VAL A 3 -19.40 10.62 5.98
N PHE A 4 -18.41 10.26 6.80
CA PHE A 4 -18.14 8.88 7.19
C PHE A 4 -19.10 8.36 8.27
N LEU A 5 -19.43 9.17 9.28
CA LEU A 5 -20.21 8.70 10.43
C LEU A 5 -21.55 8.06 10.06
N PRO A 6 -22.38 8.63 9.15
CA PRO A 6 -23.62 7.98 8.74
C PRO A 6 -23.41 6.60 8.09
N ILE A 7 -22.35 6.45 7.28
CA ILE A 7 -22.00 5.20 6.59
C ILE A 7 -21.52 4.15 7.59
N ILE A 8 -20.67 4.56 8.54
CA ILE A 8 -20.15 3.70 9.61
C ILE A 8 -21.31 3.16 10.45
N LYS A 9 -22.24 4.03 10.89
CA LYS A 9 -23.41 3.62 11.68
C LYS A 9 -24.33 2.69 10.89
N ALA A 10 -24.57 2.98 9.62
CA ALA A 10 -25.38 2.11 8.76
C ALA A 10 -24.77 0.70 8.63
N ARG A 11 -23.44 0.60 8.48
CA ARG A 11 -22.74 -0.69 8.44
C ARG A 11 -22.78 -1.41 9.80
N GLN A 12 -22.60 -0.67 10.89
CA GLN A 12 -22.67 -1.23 12.25
C GLN A 12 -24.06 -1.83 12.56
N GLU A 13 -25.14 -1.14 12.18
CA GLU A 13 -26.50 -1.64 12.35
C GLU A 13 -26.79 -2.85 11.45
N LYS A 14 -26.28 -2.86 10.21
CA LYS A 14 -26.40 -4.02 9.30
C LYS A 14 -25.77 -5.28 9.93
N ILE A 15 -24.59 -5.17 10.53
CA ILE A 15 -23.89 -6.29 11.16
C ILE A 15 -24.64 -6.80 12.40
N LYS A 16 -25.10 -5.91 13.28
CA LYS A 16 -25.92 -6.29 14.44
C LYS A 16 -27.20 -7.02 14.01
N ASN A 17 -27.86 -6.54 12.96
CA ASN A 17 -29.08 -7.16 12.46
C ASN A 17 -28.83 -8.53 11.81
N LYS A 18 -27.70 -8.72 11.12
CA LYS A 18 -27.29 -10.03 10.61
C LYS A 18 -27.06 -11.04 11.73
N ILE A 19 -26.38 -10.65 12.81
CA ILE A 19 -26.13 -11.53 13.98
C ILE A 19 -27.45 -11.98 14.64
N ASN A 20 -28.49 -11.14 14.59
CA ASN A 20 -29.78 -11.41 15.22
C ASN A 20 -30.73 -12.26 14.36
N ILE A 21 -30.42 -12.51 13.09
CA ILE A 21 -31.24 -13.30 12.16
C ILE A 21 -30.47 -14.59 11.85
N SER A 22 -30.74 -15.66 12.61
CA SER A 22 -30.20 -16.99 12.36
C SER A 22 -30.74 -17.55 11.03
N ASP A 23 -29.82 -18.03 10.18
CA ASP A 23 -29.99 -18.95 9.04
C ASP A 23 -31.19 -18.68 8.11
N GLY A 24 -30.95 -18.03 6.96
CA GLY A 24 -31.98 -17.97 5.93
C GLY A 24 -31.58 -17.45 4.56
N ASP A 25 -30.83 -16.34 4.47
CA ASP A 25 -30.59 -15.68 3.18
C ASP A 25 -29.11 -15.27 3.03
N GLU A 26 -28.36 -16.09 2.28
CA GLU A 26 -27.00 -15.80 1.80
C GLU A 26 -27.06 -14.71 0.72
N ASP A 27 -27.13 -13.44 1.14
CA ASP A 27 -26.78 -12.33 0.26
C ASP A 27 -25.27 -12.36 -0.04
N LYS A 28 -24.95 -12.53 -1.32
CA LYS A 28 -23.64 -12.85 -1.95
C LYS A 28 -22.48 -11.87 -1.77
N GLU A 29 -22.52 -10.94 -0.82
CA GLU A 29 -21.37 -10.08 -0.50
C GLU A 29 -21.19 -10.00 1.02
N ASP A 30 -20.69 -11.09 1.60
CA ASP A 30 -20.18 -11.11 2.96
C ASP A 30 -18.66 -10.94 2.92
N PHE A 31 -18.21 -9.71 2.62
CA PHE A 31 -16.81 -9.34 2.81
C PHE A 31 -16.66 -8.56 4.11
N GLU A 32 -15.64 -8.92 4.88
CA GLU A 32 -15.24 -8.18 6.08
C GLU A 32 -14.58 -6.86 5.63
N ALA A 33 -15.20 -5.73 5.97
CA ALA A 33 -14.59 -4.43 5.70
C ALA A 33 -13.70 -4.04 6.87
N TYR A 34 -12.70 -3.19 6.60
CA TYR A 34 -11.81 -2.64 7.62
C TYR A 34 -12.56 -2.09 8.85
N VAL A 35 -13.64 -1.34 8.65
CA VAL A 35 -14.41 -0.75 9.76
C VAL A 35 -15.05 -1.79 10.68
N ASP A 36 -15.29 -3.01 10.20
CA ASP A 36 -15.89 -4.08 11.00
C ASP A 36 -14.93 -4.52 12.11
N THR A 37 -13.64 -4.60 11.77
CA THR A 37 -12.55 -4.91 12.71
C THR A 37 -12.40 -3.86 13.82
N LEU A 38 -12.91 -2.64 13.59
CA LEU A 38 -12.78 -1.52 14.53
C LEU A 38 -13.89 -1.49 15.59
N PHE A 39 -15.07 -2.08 15.33
CA PHE A 39 -16.23 -1.95 16.23
C PHE A 39 -16.05 -2.62 17.60
N ASP A 40 -15.27 -3.70 17.63
CA ASP A 40 -14.96 -4.45 18.85
C ASP A 40 -13.52 -4.29 19.32
N LEU A 41 -12.73 -3.47 18.61
CA LEU A 41 -11.37 -3.14 19.00
C LEU A 41 -11.38 -2.41 20.36
N LYS A 42 -10.57 -2.93 21.29
CA LYS A 42 -10.33 -2.32 22.60
C LYS A 42 -8.92 -1.76 22.65
N LEU A 43 -8.80 -0.52 23.12
CA LEU A 43 -7.51 0.14 23.26
C LEU A 43 -6.66 -0.59 24.32
N PRO A 44 -5.38 -0.90 24.04
CA PRO A 44 -4.52 -1.67 24.94
C PRO A 44 -4.38 -1.06 26.35
N ASP A 45 -4.31 0.27 26.44
CA ASP A 45 -4.02 0.96 27.70
C ASP A 45 -5.25 1.23 28.56
N SER A 46 -6.43 1.39 27.95
CA SER A 46 -7.66 1.78 28.66
C SER A 46 -8.74 0.70 28.67
N GLY A 47 -8.67 -0.29 27.77
CA GLY A 47 -9.71 -1.29 27.55
C GLY A 47 -11.00 -0.73 26.94
N ASN A 48 -11.03 0.58 26.65
CA ASN A 48 -12.19 1.24 26.06
C ASN A 48 -12.31 0.92 24.56
N LYS A 49 -13.55 0.93 24.06
CA LYS A 49 -13.83 0.90 22.63
C LYS A 49 -13.52 2.25 21.99
N LEU A 50 -13.28 2.24 20.69
CA LEU A 50 -13.16 3.46 19.89
C LEU A 50 -14.46 4.27 19.94
N ASN A 51 -14.32 5.58 20.10
CA ASN A 51 -15.44 6.52 19.98
C ASN A 51 -15.71 6.88 18.50
N ASP A 52 -16.81 7.59 18.25
CA ASP A 52 -17.24 7.92 16.88
C ASP A 52 -16.22 8.80 16.13
N GLU A 53 -15.50 9.69 16.81
CA GLU A 53 -14.47 10.53 16.20
C GLU A 53 -13.23 9.69 15.83
N GLU A 54 -12.82 8.76 16.70
CA GLU A 54 -11.71 7.85 16.45
C GLU A 54 -12.01 6.90 15.28
N LEU A 55 -13.22 6.34 15.22
CA LEU A 55 -13.68 5.51 14.11
C LEU A 55 -13.65 6.29 12.78
N VAL A 56 -14.12 7.53 12.80
CA VAL A 56 -14.09 8.40 11.62
C VAL A 56 -12.65 8.74 11.22
N SER A 57 -11.76 9.03 12.17
CA SER A 57 -10.36 9.33 11.89
C SER A 57 -9.67 8.14 11.23
N LEU A 58 -9.78 6.94 11.83
CA LEU A 58 -9.14 5.74 11.32
C LEU A 58 -9.64 5.35 9.92
N CYS A 59 -10.95 5.44 9.67
CA CYS A 59 -11.51 5.22 8.34
C CYS A 59 -11.04 6.28 7.32
N SER A 60 -10.95 7.54 7.74
CA SER A 60 -10.50 8.63 6.88
C SER A 60 -9.02 8.48 6.52
N GLU A 61 -8.17 8.17 7.50
CA GLU A 61 -6.74 7.93 7.33
C GLU A 61 -6.47 6.76 6.38
N PHE A 62 -7.21 5.66 6.52
CA PHE A 62 -7.08 4.51 5.63
C PHE A 62 -7.37 4.88 4.16
N LEU A 63 -8.45 5.62 3.91
CA LEU A 63 -8.81 6.05 2.55
C LEU A 63 -7.84 7.09 1.99
N LEU A 64 -7.42 8.07 2.80
CA LEU A 64 -6.45 9.08 2.38
C LEU A 64 -5.10 8.45 2.04
N GLY A 65 -4.63 7.51 2.88
CA GLY A 65 -3.35 6.83 2.67
C GLY A 65 -3.34 5.89 1.46
N GLY A 66 -4.48 5.24 1.16
CA GLY A 66 -4.57 4.21 0.12
C GLY A 66 -5.06 4.66 -1.25
N THR A 67 -5.69 5.84 -1.38
CA THR A 67 -6.33 6.25 -2.64
C THR A 67 -5.34 6.86 -3.64
N ASP A 68 -4.80 8.04 -3.33
CA ASP A 68 -3.99 8.81 -4.29
C ASP A 68 -2.65 8.13 -4.59
N THR A 69 -2.05 7.48 -3.59
CA THR A 69 -0.78 6.76 -3.69
C THR A 69 -0.88 5.57 -4.64
N THR A 70 -1.91 4.73 -4.47
CA THR A 70 -2.16 3.55 -5.30
C THR A 70 -2.54 3.95 -6.72
N ALA A 71 -3.43 4.94 -6.88
CA ALA A 71 -3.83 5.45 -8.19
C ALA A 71 -2.62 6.01 -8.96
N THR A 72 -1.77 6.81 -8.31
CA THR A 72 -0.55 7.37 -8.91
C THR A 72 0.44 6.27 -9.30
N THR A 73 0.60 5.24 -8.47
CA THR A 73 1.44 4.08 -8.78
C THR A 73 0.94 3.37 -10.04
N LEU A 74 -0.36 3.05 -10.10
CA LEU A 74 -0.96 2.40 -11.26
C LEU A 74 -0.82 3.23 -12.54
N LEU A 75 -0.99 4.55 -12.46
CA LEU A 75 -0.76 5.44 -13.59
C LEU A 75 0.68 5.34 -14.12
N TRP A 76 1.68 5.32 -13.24
CA TRP A 76 3.08 5.17 -13.65
C TRP A 76 3.43 3.77 -14.17
N VAL A 77 2.85 2.71 -13.60
CA VAL A 77 2.95 1.36 -14.16
C VAL A 77 2.45 1.37 -15.60
N MET A 78 1.20 1.81 -15.81
CA MET A 78 0.59 1.83 -17.15
C MET A 78 1.36 2.70 -18.13
N ALA A 79 1.83 3.88 -17.72
CA ALA A 79 2.64 4.75 -18.56
C ALA A 79 3.94 4.08 -19.01
N ASN A 80 4.61 3.33 -18.12
CA ASN A 80 5.83 2.61 -18.47
C ASN A 80 5.56 1.38 -19.33
N LEU A 81 4.47 0.65 -19.12
CA LEU A 81 4.10 -0.49 -19.98
C LEU A 81 3.79 -0.02 -21.41
N VAL A 82 2.99 1.04 -21.58
CA VAL A 82 2.69 1.63 -22.89
C VAL A 82 3.97 2.07 -23.60
N LYS A 83 4.91 2.68 -22.88
CA LYS A 83 6.18 3.15 -23.45
C LYS A 83 7.16 2.01 -23.78
N ASN A 84 7.13 0.90 -23.04
CA ASN A 84 8.11 -0.18 -23.12
C ASN A 84 7.42 -1.52 -23.45
N GLN A 85 7.10 -1.71 -24.74
CA GLN A 85 6.32 -2.87 -25.20
C GLN A 85 6.99 -4.23 -24.85
N ASN A 86 8.32 -4.33 -24.89
CA ASN A 86 9.02 -5.55 -24.49
C ASN A 86 8.77 -5.94 -23.01
N ILE A 87 8.67 -4.94 -22.12
CA ILE A 87 8.36 -5.18 -20.70
C ILE A 87 6.90 -5.62 -20.56
N GLN A 88 6.00 -4.97 -21.30
CA GLN A 88 4.57 -5.34 -21.31
C GLN A 88 4.37 -6.77 -21.81
N GLU A 89 5.02 -7.18 -22.90
CA GLU A 89 4.95 -8.53 -23.44
C GLU A 89 5.47 -9.56 -22.43
N LYS A 90 6.63 -9.32 -21.83
CA LYS A 90 7.21 -10.22 -20.82
C LYS A 90 6.34 -10.37 -19.58
N LEU A 91 5.73 -9.27 -19.10
CA LEU A 91 4.78 -9.31 -17.99
C LEU A 91 3.51 -10.08 -18.34
N TYR A 92 3.00 -9.88 -19.56
CA TYR A 92 1.82 -10.59 -20.03
C TYR A 92 2.06 -12.10 -20.17
N ASP A 93 3.24 -12.49 -20.68
CA ASP A 93 3.63 -13.89 -20.79
C ASP A 93 3.74 -14.55 -19.41
N GLU A 94 4.35 -13.88 -18.41
CA GLU A 94 4.39 -14.38 -17.03
C GLU A 94 2.97 -14.59 -16.47
N ILE A 95 2.07 -13.61 -16.64
CA ILE A 95 0.70 -13.71 -16.13
C ILE A 95 -0.03 -14.90 -16.77
N LYS A 96 0.16 -15.12 -18.08
CA LYS A 96 -0.43 -16.25 -18.82
C LYS A 96 0.12 -17.62 -18.40
N GLU A 97 1.38 -17.69 -18.01
CA GLU A 97 1.98 -18.93 -17.51
C GLU A 97 1.44 -19.30 -16.12
N VAL A 98 1.16 -18.30 -15.29
CA VAL A 98 0.71 -18.49 -13.91
C VAL A 98 -0.80 -18.75 -13.83
N VAL A 99 -1.60 -17.99 -14.59
CA VAL A 99 -3.07 -17.96 -14.53
C VAL A 99 -3.64 -18.53 -15.83
N LYS A 100 -4.41 -19.60 -15.71
CA LYS A 100 -5.01 -20.26 -16.88
C LYS A 100 -6.12 -19.40 -17.48
N HIS A 101 -6.43 -19.68 -18.75
CA HIS A 101 -7.51 -18.97 -19.43
C HIS A 101 -8.85 -19.15 -18.68
N ASN A 102 -9.51 -18.04 -18.37
CA ASN A 102 -10.76 -17.94 -17.58
C ASN A 102 -10.65 -18.28 -16.08
N GLU A 103 -9.44 -18.25 -15.52
CA GLU A 103 -9.22 -18.33 -14.07
C GLU A 103 -9.19 -16.91 -13.47
N GLU A 104 -9.76 -16.74 -12.26
CA GLU A 104 -9.65 -15.49 -11.51
C GLU A 104 -8.25 -15.36 -10.88
N ILE A 105 -7.79 -14.12 -10.70
CA ILE A 105 -6.49 -13.88 -10.07
C ILE A 105 -6.66 -13.89 -8.55
N GLU A 106 -6.03 -14.86 -7.89
CA GLU A 106 -5.98 -15.00 -6.42
C GLU A 106 -4.61 -14.57 -5.85
N GLU A 107 -4.50 -14.37 -4.53
CA GLU A 107 -3.27 -13.88 -3.89
C GLU A 107 -2.12 -14.90 -4.05
N GLU A 108 -2.43 -16.19 -4.08
CA GLU A 108 -1.50 -17.30 -4.27
C GLU A 108 -0.82 -17.25 -5.65
N HIS A 109 -1.46 -16.63 -6.65
CA HIS A 109 -0.89 -16.45 -7.97
C HIS A 109 0.26 -15.44 -7.95
N LEU A 110 0.18 -14.41 -7.12
CA LEU A 110 1.17 -13.34 -7.06
C LEU A 110 2.56 -13.84 -6.64
N GLN A 111 2.62 -14.87 -5.80
CA GLN A 111 3.89 -15.51 -5.38
C GLN A 111 4.63 -16.16 -6.55
N ARG A 112 3.92 -16.49 -7.63
CA ARG A 112 4.46 -17.09 -8.85
C ARG A 112 4.74 -16.05 -9.96
N MET A 113 4.56 -14.75 -9.69
CA MET A 113 4.76 -13.65 -10.65
C MET A 113 5.91 -12.71 -10.23
N PRO A 114 7.18 -13.18 -10.23
CA PRO A 114 8.31 -12.36 -9.81
C PRO A 114 8.56 -11.14 -10.71
N TYR A 115 8.23 -11.19 -12.00
CA TYR A 115 8.37 -10.06 -12.91
C TYR A 115 7.32 -8.98 -12.65
N LEU A 116 6.08 -9.35 -12.34
CA LEU A 116 5.06 -8.40 -11.84
C LEU A 116 5.57 -7.67 -10.60
N LYS A 117 6.11 -8.40 -9.62
CA LYS A 117 6.72 -7.82 -8.43
C LYS A 117 7.84 -6.85 -8.80
N ALA A 118 8.72 -7.24 -9.72
CA ALA A 118 9.82 -6.41 -10.20
C ALA A 118 9.34 -5.13 -10.89
N VAL A 119 8.25 -5.18 -11.68
CA VAL A 119 7.63 -4.01 -12.31
C VAL A 119 7.08 -3.03 -11.27
N VAL A 120 6.44 -3.55 -10.22
CA VAL A 120 5.93 -2.72 -9.11
C VAL A 120 7.09 -2.07 -8.35
N LEU A 121 8.12 -2.83 -7.98
CA LEU A 121 9.31 -2.32 -7.29
C LEU A 121 10.05 -1.26 -8.12
N GLU A 122 10.22 -1.50 -9.42
CA GLU A 122 10.84 -0.53 -10.32
C GLU A 122 10.01 0.74 -10.48
N THR A 123 8.68 0.61 -10.40
CA THR A 123 7.78 1.77 -10.36
C THR A 123 7.99 2.58 -9.08
N PHE A 124 8.06 1.94 -7.92
CA PHE A 124 8.33 2.66 -6.67
C PHE A 124 9.71 3.33 -6.65
N ARG A 125 10.75 2.67 -7.18
CA ARG A 125 12.08 3.26 -7.27
C ARG A 125 12.10 4.48 -8.20
N ARG A 126 11.54 4.33 -9.41
CA ARG A 126 11.65 5.34 -10.47
C ARG A 126 10.63 6.48 -10.33
N HIS A 127 9.44 6.15 -9.85
CA HIS A 127 8.26 7.01 -9.79
C HIS A 127 7.51 6.84 -8.45
N PRO A 128 8.15 7.09 -7.31
CA PRO A 128 7.45 6.99 -6.03
C PRO A 128 6.27 7.98 -6.03
N PRO A 129 5.09 7.60 -5.49
CA PRO A 129 3.92 8.48 -5.47
C PRO A 129 4.16 9.80 -4.73
N GLY A 130 5.07 9.81 -3.76
CA GLY A 130 5.55 11.01 -3.08
C GLY A 130 7.04 11.23 -3.32
N HIS A 131 7.44 12.49 -3.49
CA HIS A 131 8.87 12.84 -3.58
C HIS A 131 9.60 12.60 -2.26
N PHE A 132 8.91 12.85 -1.14
CA PHE A 132 9.36 12.55 0.22
C PHE A 132 8.42 11.54 0.88
N ILE A 133 8.92 10.78 1.86
CA ILE A 133 8.03 10.09 2.82
C ILE A 133 7.48 11.08 3.86
N LEU A 134 6.57 10.59 4.72
CA LEU A 134 6.07 11.37 5.84
C LEU A 134 7.22 11.84 6.75
N PRO A 135 7.34 13.15 7.04
CA PRO A 135 8.42 13.68 7.85
C PRO A 135 8.42 13.09 9.26
N ARG A 136 9.61 12.90 9.83
CA ARG A 136 9.76 12.41 11.21
C ARG A 136 10.32 13.52 12.11
N ALA A 137 9.66 13.78 13.23
CA ALA A 137 10.13 14.71 14.24
C ALA A 137 11.12 14.02 15.18
N VAL A 138 12.25 14.67 15.43
CA VAL A 138 13.26 14.19 16.37
C VAL A 138 12.76 14.35 17.81
N ILE A 139 12.49 13.24 18.49
CA ILE A 139 11.88 13.25 19.85
C ILE A 139 12.85 13.66 20.96
N GLN A 140 14.15 13.47 20.72
CA GLN A 140 15.25 13.84 21.61
C GLN A 140 16.45 14.23 20.77
N GLU A 141 17.22 15.20 21.26
CA GLU A 141 18.48 15.60 20.63
C GLU A 141 19.35 14.37 20.38
N THR A 142 19.89 14.26 19.16
CA THR A 142 20.65 13.09 18.72
C THR A 142 21.83 13.50 17.84
N ILE A 143 22.70 12.55 17.53
CA ILE A 143 23.80 12.73 16.59
C ILE A 143 23.56 11.79 15.40
N MET A 144 23.59 12.34 14.19
CA MET A 144 23.48 11.59 12.94
C MET A 144 24.62 11.99 12.02
N ASP A 145 25.44 11.02 11.61
CA ASP A 145 26.63 11.24 10.79
C ASP A 145 27.56 12.35 11.34
N GLY A 146 27.73 12.39 12.67
CA GLY A 146 28.53 13.41 13.36
C GLY A 146 27.85 14.77 13.55
N TYR A 147 26.67 15.00 12.97
CA TYR A 147 25.90 16.23 13.14
C TYR A 147 24.94 16.14 14.32
N LYS A 148 24.92 17.20 15.13
CA LYS A 148 23.98 17.35 16.24
C LYS A 148 22.62 17.80 15.72
N ILE A 149 21.60 16.96 15.87
CA ILE A 149 20.23 17.23 15.46
C ILE A 149 19.39 17.59 16.69
N PRO A 150 18.79 18.80 16.74
CA PRO A 150 18.02 19.23 17.89
C PRO A 150 16.68 18.51 17.99
N LYS A 151 16.15 18.44 19.22
CA LYS A 151 14.77 18.01 19.46
C LYS A 151 13.80 18.87 18.64
N ASN A 152 12.74 18.25 18.13
CA ASN A 152 11.71 18.80 17.25
C ASN A 152 12.19 19.18 15.84
N ALA A 153 13.44 18.91 15.47
CA ALA A 153 13.84 19.01 14.06
C ALA A 153 13.02 18.03 13.21
N MET A 154 12.62 18.49 12.03
CA MET A 154 11.88 17.68 11.05
C MET A 154 12.87 17.05 10.07
N ILE A 155 12.87 15.72 9.99
CA ILE A 155 13.69 14.96 9.05
C ILE A 155 12.81 14.53 7.87
N ASN A 156 13.25 14.91 6.66
CA ASN A 156 12.64 14.51 5.40
C ASN A 156 13.57 13.55 4.68
N PHE A 157 13.01 12.51 4.04
CA PHE A 157 13.77 11.58 3.21
C PHE A 157 13.32 11.72 1.76
N PRO A 158 14.16 12.26 0.85
CA PRO A 158 13.82 12.46 -0.56
C PRO A 158 13.93 11.14 -1.33
N VAL A 159 12.95 10.24 -1.15
CA VAL A 159 12.97 8.89 -1.75
C VAL A 159 13.06 8.91 -3.27
N ALA A 160 12.50 9.93 -3.92
CA ALA A 160 12.65 10.11 -5.37
C ALA A 160 14.12 10.35 -5.76
N GLU A 161 14.83 11.23 -5.06
CA GLU A 161 16.24 11.50 -5.34
C GLU A 161 17.12 10.29 -5.06
N LEU A 162 16.85 9.56 -3.97
CA LEU A 162 17.53 8.30 -3.65
C LEU A 162 17.31 7.25 -4.75
N GLY A 163 16.10 7.17 -5.29
CA GLY A 163 15.79 6.30 -6.42
C GLY A 163 16.51 6.72 -7.70
N TRP A 164 16.90 7.99 -7.85
CA TRP A 164 17.54 8.53 -9.05
C TRP A 164 19.06 8.67 -8.94
N ASP A 165 19.66 8.36 -7.80
CA ASP A 165 21.10 8.52 -7.56
C ASP A 165 21.92 7.53 -8.42
N PRO A 166 22.74 8.01 -9.38
CA PRO A 166 23.57 7.15 -10.23
C PRO A 166 24.71 6.44 -9.48
N ASN A 167 25.04 6.87 -8.26
CA ASN A 167 26.02 6.17 -7.42
C ASN A 167 25.45 4.90 -6.79
N VAL A 168 24.12 4.81 -6.69
CA VAL A 168 23.39 3.67 -6.12
C VAL A 168 22.78 2.81 -7.23
N TRP A 169 22.20 3.44 -8.25
CA TRP A 169 21.46 2.77 -9.31
C TRP A 169 22.11 2.98 -10.68
N GLU A 170 22.49 1.89 -11.35
CA GLU A 170 22.92 1.95 -12.75
C GLU A 170 21.77 2.39 -13.66
N ASN A 171 22.04 3.36 -14.53
CA ASN A 171 21.08 4.00 -15.43
C ASN A 171 19.76 4.35 -14.71
N PRO A 172 19.82 5.21 -13.68
CA PRO A 172 18.74 5.37 -12.71
C PRO A 172 17.43 5.88 -13.32
N MET A 173 17.52 6.59 -14.45
CA MET A 173 16.37 7.17 -15.15
C MET A 173 15.69 6.18 -16.10
N GLU A 174 16.33 5.07 -16.42
CA GLU A 174 15.76 3.98 -17.23
C GLU A 174 14.82 3.13 -16.37
N PHE A 175 13.69 2.74 -16.93
CA PHE A 175 12.75 1.82 -16.29
C PHE A 175 13.12 0.39 -16.68
N LYS A 176 13.79 -0.32 -15.76
CA LYS A 176 14.39 -1.65 -15.99
C LYS A 176 14.04 -2.59 -14.83
N PRO A 177 12.86 -3.26 -14.89
CA PRO A 177 12.41 -4.20 -13.86
C PRO A 177 13.42 -5.33 -13.58
N GLU A 178 14.23 -5.71 -14.57
CA GLU A 178 15.25 -6.75 -14.46
C GLU A 178 16.22 -6.52 -13.28
N ARG A 179 16.39 -5.28 -12.81
CA ARG A 179 17.23 -5.00 -11.63
C ARG A 179 16.74 -5.68 -10.35
N PHE A 180 15.44 -5.98 -10.26
CA PHE A 180 14.81 -6.67 -9.12
C PHE A 180 14.63 -8.18 -9.35
N LEU A 181 15.14 -8.72 -10.47
CA LEU A 181 15.10 -10.17 -10.75
C LEU A 181 16.38 -10.91 -10.34
N SER A 182 17.50 -10.21 -10.26
CA SER A 182 18.81 -10.78 -9.96
C SER A 182 19.52 -9.92 -8.92
N GLY A 183 19.56 -10.36 -7.66
CA GLY A 183 20.21 -9.66 -6.55
C GLY A 183 19.81 -10.21 -5.17
N GLU A 184 20.39 -9.68 -4.10
CA GLU A 184 19.98 -9.95 -2.71
C GLU A 184 18.55 -9.43 -2.41
N ASP A 185 18.02 -8.55 -3.28
CA ASP A 185 16.68 -7.93 -3.20
C ASP A 185 15.51 -8.83 -3.62
N VAL A 186 15.77 -10.09 -4.00
CA VAL A 186 14.71 -11.07 -4.34
C VAL A 186 13.74 -11.27 -3.16
N ASN A 187 14.19 -11.03 -1.92
CA ASN A 187 13.41 -11.10 -0.69
C ASN A 187 12.84 -9.76 -0.21
N PHE A 188 12.74 -8.73 -1.06
CA PHE A 188 12.11 -7.47 -0.66
C PHE A 188 10.61 -7.71 -0.38
N ASP A 189 10.17 -7.55 0.87
CA ASP A 189 8.77 -7.64 1.23
C ASP A 189 8.07 -6.32 0.86
N LEU A 190 7.02 -6.41 0.04
CA LEU A 190 6.19 -5.25 -0.31
C LEU A 190 5.28 -4.84 0.86
N LYS A 191 5.10 -5.69 1.87
CA LYS A 191 4.23 -5.45 3.03
C LYS A 191 4.89 -4.57 4.11
N GLY A 192 6.21 -4.35 4.03
CA GLY A 192 6.98 -3.54 4.98
C GLY A 192 7.32 -4.29 6.27
#